data_AF-A0A1W9ULS1-F1
#
_entry.id   AF-A0A1W9ULS1-F1
#
_cell.length_a   1.000
_cell.length_b   1.000
_cell.length_c   1.000
_cell.angle_alpha   90.00
_cell.angle_beta   90.00
_cell.angle_gamma   90.00
#
_symmetry.space_group_name_H-M   'P 1'
#
loop_
_entity.id
_entity.type
_entity.pdbx_description
1 polymer ?
#
loop_
_entity_poly.entity_id
_entity_poly.type
_entity_poly.pdbx_seq_one_letter_code
_entity_poly.pdbx_strand_id
1 'polypeptide(L)'
;MTRIPWPRLIQWLLVLALPVFLLVADVRIATGHWFVHWEYGKEDFPPDPYGLSTAERIPLAETCVDYLATGADISLLGDLQLPNGEPAFNQRELRHMFDVQVVYGYLMRACIVAALALAGGIATLLVSDRTRWRVPAALLRGSALTLGLLGAVGAYMALSWREFFTTFHRIFFEGETWLFDHSDTLIRLFPMRFWMDVAIAIVGLLIVEAIVISSVAWAWIRRQAAGK
;
A
#
# COMPACT_ATOMS: atom_id res chain seq x y z
N MET A 1 -16.86 11.33 39.96
CA MET A 1 -17.21 10.33 38.92
C MET A 1 -16.28 10.50 37.72
N THR A 2 -15.20 9.72 37.65
CA THR A 2 -14.18 9.75 36.58
C THR A 2 -14.66 9.00 35.35
N ARG A 3 -15.65 9.55 34.62
CA ARG A 3 -16.18 8.96 33.39
C ARG A 3 -15.56 9.56 32.14
N ILE A 4 -14.30 9.24 31.82
CA ILE A 4 -13.77 9.43 30.44
C ILE A 4 -12.78 8.32 30.02
N PRO A 5 -13.20 7.04 29.90
CA PRO A 5 -12.44 6.06 29.12
C PRO A 5 -12.75 6.15 27.62
N TRP A 6 -14.03 6.27 27.22
CA TRP A 6 -14.44 6.07 25.82
C TRP A 6 -13.89 7.08 24.81
N PRO A 7 -13.84 8.42 25.05
CA PRO A 7 -13.33 9.35 24.04
C PRO A 7 -11.82 9.20 23.84
N ARG A 8 -11.11 8.77 24.89
CA ARG A 8 -9.68 8.47 24.81
C ARG A 8 -9.45 7.19 24.00
N LEU A 9 -10.29 6.17 24.20
CA LEU A 9 -10.23 4.94 23.40
C LEU A 9 -10.49 5.22 21.92
N ILE A 10 -11.53 5.98 21.58
CA ILE A 10 -11.79 6.39 20.19
C ILE A 10 -10.64 7.21 19.63
N GLN A 11 -10.08 8.15 20.42
CA GLN A 11 -8.92 8.93 19.97
C GLN A 11 -7.73 8.03 19.62
N TRP A 12 -7.41 7.02 20.44
CA TRP A 12 -6.34 6.06 20.14
C TRP A 12 -6.66 5.19 18.93
N LEU A 13 -7.91 4.75 18.79
CA LEU A 13 -8.36 4.03 17.61
C LEU A 13 -8.12 4.85 16.33
N LEU A 14 -8.45 6.15 16.33
CA LEU A 14 -8.18 7.04 15.19
C LEU A 14 -6.67 7.16 14.90
N VAL A 15 -5.84 7.28 15.94
CA VAL A 15 -4.38 7.37 15.80
C VAL A 15 -3.82 6.10 15.13
N LEU A 16 -4.31 4.92 15.51
CA LEU A 16 -3.85 3.63 14.98
C LEU A 16 -4.46 3.30 13.62
N ALA A 17 -5.70 3.70 13.36
CA ALA A 17 -6.37 3.44 12.08
C ALA A 17 -5.80 4.30 10.94
N LEU A 18 -5.34 5.52 11.23
CA LEU A 18 -4.83 6.43 10.21
C LEU A 18 -3.65 5.86 9.39
N PRO A 19 -2.54 5.36 9.99
CA PRO A 19 -1.43 4.81 9.20
C PRO A 19 -1.85 3.60 8.35
N VAL A 20 -2.74 2.75 8.85
CA VAL A 20 -3.25 1.59 8.09
C VAL A 20 -4.06 2.05 6.89
N PHE A 21 -4.97 3.01 7.10
CA PHE A 21 -5.80 3.55 6.02
C PHE A 21 -4.95 4.20 4.93
N LEU A 22 -4.04 5.11 5.29
CA LEU A 22 -3.22 5.83 4.31
C LEU A 22 -2.31 4.89 3.52
N LEU A 23 -1.56 4.02 4.23
CA LEU A 23 -0.64 3.08 3.57
C LEU A 23 -1.36 2.18 2.57
N VAL A 24 -2.49 1.59 2.97
CA VAL A 24 -3.18 0.64 2.10
C VAL A 24 -3.94 1.35 0.97
N ALA A 25 -4.44 2.56 1.20
CA ALA A 25 -4.99 3.40 0.13
C ALA A 25 -3.91 3.71 -0.93
N ASP A 26 -2.70 4.06 -0.50
CA ASP A 26 -1.57 4.32 -1.41
C ASP A 26 -1.13 3.07 -2.18
N VAL A 27 -1.09 1.91 -1.50
CA VAL A 27 -0.86 0.62 -2.18
C VAL A 27 -1.92 0.37 -3.25
N ARG A 28 -3.20 0.63 -2.95
CA ARG A 28 -4.28 0.46 -3.92
C ARG A 28 -4.15 1.43 -5.10
N ILE A 29 -3.72 2.67 -4.84
CA ILE A 29 -3.46 3.68 -5.87
C ILE A 29 -2.29 3.22 -6.76
N ALA A 30 -1.18 2.79 -6.18
CA ALA A 30 -0.01 2.30 -6.92
C ALA A 30 -0.27 0.99 -7.68
N THR A 31 -1.24 0.18 -7.25
CA THR A 31 -1.69 -1.04 -7.93
C THR A 31 -2.80 -0.72 -8.94
N GLY A 32 -2.50 0.19 -9.87
CA GLY A 32 -3.40 0.61 -10.93
C GLY A 32 -2.71 0.64 -12.28
N HIS A 33 -3.46 0.51 -13.38
CA HIS A 33 -2.91 0.46 -14.73
C HIS A 33 -2.12 1.73 -15.06
N TRP A 34 -2.54 2.88 -14.52
CA TRP A 34 -1.81 4.14 -14.67
C TRP A 34 -0.35 4.02 -14.22
N PHE A 35 -0.07 3.28 -13.15
CA PHE A 35 1.28 3.13 -12.63
C PHE A 35 2.11 2.26 -13.57
N VAL A 36 1.54 1.16 -14.08
CA VAL A 36 2.18 0.32 -15.10
C VAL A 36 2.57 1.16 -16.31
N HIS A 37 1.64 1.91 -16.87
CA HIS A 37 1.93 2.76 -18.03
C HIS A 37 2.93 3.87 -17.74
N TRP A 38 2.83 4.52 -16.59
CA TRP A 38 3.77 5.57 -16.18
C TRP A 38 5.18 5.01 -16.03
N GLU A 39 5.32 3.85 -15.39
CA GLU A 39 6.59 3.20 -15.14
C GLU A 39 7.25 2.70 -16.43
N TYR A 40 6.50 1.97 -17.27
CA TYR A 40 6.98 1.48 -18.56
C TYR A 40 7.24 2.60 -19.59
N GLY A 41 6.69 3.80 -19.36
CA GLY A 41 6.92 4.98 -20.19
C GLY A 41 8.22 5.72 -19.89
N LYS A 42 8.94 5.36 -18.83
CA LYS A 42 10.21 6.01 -18.46
C LYS A 42 11.35 5.59 -19.40
N GLU A 43 12.20 6.54 -19.77
CA GLU A 43 13.38 6.27 -20.61
C GLU A 43 14.37 5.32 -19.93
N ASP A 44 14.43 5.32 -18.60
CA ASP A 44 15.34 4.50 -17.80
C ASP A 44 14.70 3.19 -17.29
N PHE A 45 13.48 2.86 -17.72
CA PHE A 45 12.87 1.57 -17.36
C PHE A 45 13.61 0.42 -18.05
N PRO A 46 14.06 -0.62 -17.31
CA PRO A 46 14.95 -1.62 -17.89
C PRO A 46 14.27 -2.47 -18.97
N PRO A 47 14.96 -2.73 -20.09
CA PRO A 47 14.47 -3.69 -21.09
C PRO A 47 14.43 -5.10 -20.49
N ASP A 48 13.57 -5.97 -21.04
CA ASP A 48 13.56 -7.38 -20.63
C ASP A 48 14.82 -8.09 -21.17
N PRO A 49 15.66 -8.69 -20.29
CA PRO A 49 16.85 -9.41 -20.73
C PRO A 49 16.54 -10.66 -21.58
N TYR A 50 15.29 -11.14 -21.59
CA TYR A 50 14.86 -12.32 -22.35
C TYR A 50 13.96 -11.99 -23.54
N GLY A 51 13.83 -10.71 -23.92
CA GLY A 51 13.32 -10.29 -25.22
C GLY A 51 11.84 -9.95 -25.33
N LEU A 52 11.06 -9.92 -24.23
CA LEU A 52 9.72 -9.34 -24.27
C LEU A 52 9.80 -7.83 -24.48
N SER A 53 9.16 -7.37 -25.54
CA SER A 53 8.96 -5.94 -25.79
C SER A 53 8.07 -5.31 -24.72
N THR A 54 8.17 -3.99 -24.56
CA THR A 54 7.24 -3.23 -23.70
C THR A 54 5.78 -3.45 -24.09
N ALA A 55 5.48 -3.58 -25.38
CA ALA A 55 4.13 -3.83 -25.88
C ALA A 55 3.57 -5.21 -25.46
N GLU A 56 4.44 -6.20 -25.26
CA GLU A 56 4.05 -7.53 -24.77
C GLU A 56 3.98 -7.58 -23.24
N ARG A 57 4.82 -6.81 -22.54
CA ARG A 57 4.86 -6.79 -21.06
C ARG A 57 3.68 -6.04 -20.44
N ILE A 58 3.25 -4.92 -21.03
CA ILE A 58 2.18 -4.08 -20.45
C ILE A 58 0.88 -4.87 -20.27
N PRO A 59 0.33 -5.59 -21.28
CA PRO A 59 -0.93 -6.33 -21.10
C PRO A 59 -0.83 -7.43 -20.04
N LEU A 60 0.32 -8.10 -19.94
CA LEU A 60 0.55 -9.11 -18.90
C LEU A 60 0.56 -8.47 -17.51
N ALA A 61 1.27 -7.35 -17.35
CA ALA A 61 1.34 -6.60 -16.09
C ALA A 61 -0.02 -6.02 -15.67
N GLU A 62 -0.78 -5.46 -16.61
CA GLU A 62 -2.15 -5.00 -16.38
C GLU A 62 -3.06 -6.16 -15.95
N THR A 63 -2.96 -7.33 -16.57
CA THR A 63 -3.77 -8.49 -16.17
C THR A 63 -3.41 -8.97 -14.75
N CYS A 64 -2.15 -8.88 -14.33
CA CYS A 64 -1.76 -9.10 -12.93
C CYS A 64 -2.40 -8.07 -11.99
N VAL A 65 -2.48 -6.81 -12.40
CA VAL A 65 -3.16 -5.76 -11.61
C VAL A 65 -4.67 -6.03 -11.53
N ASP A 66 -5.31 -6.38 -12.64
CA ASP A 66 -6.74 -6.74 -12.68
C ASP A 66 -7.04 -7.95 -11.79
N TYR A 67 -6.20 -8.97 -11.85
CA TYR A 67 -6.29 -10.16 -10.99
C TYR A 67 -6.30 -9.78 -9.50
N LEU A 68 -5.39 -8.90 -9.07
CA LEU A 68 -5.35 -8.43 -7.68
C LEU A 68 -6.54 -7.52 -7.32
N ALA A 69 -6.91 -6.61 -8.22
CA ALA A 69 -7.94 -5.61 -7.98
C ALA A 69 -9.35 -6.20 -7.91
N THR A 70 -9.60 -7.28 -8.65
CA THR A 70 -10.92 -7.91 -8.77
C THR A 70 -11.10 -9.14 -7.89
N GLY A 71 -10.01 -9.78 -7.43
CA GLY A 71 -10.09 -11.07 -6.75
C GLY A 71 -10.49 -12.21 -7.69
N ALA A 72 -10.12 -12.10 -8.97
CA ALA A 72 -10.40 -13.11 -9.99
C ALA A 72 -9.76 -14.47 -9.67
N ASP A 73 -10.25 -15.53 -10.32
CA ASP A 73 -9.62 -16.86 -10.24
C ASP A 73 -8.21 -16.84 -10.85
N ILE A 74 -7.33 -17.72 -10.35
CA ILE A 74 -5.94 -17.81 -10.83
C ILE A 74 -5.85 -18.20 -12.31
N SER A 75 -6.91 -18.80 -12.89
CA SER A 75 -6.99 -19.07 -14.32
C SER A 75 -6.86 -17.80 -15.18
N LEU A 76 -7.24 -16.62 -14.67
CA LEU A 76 -7.04 -15.35 -15.39
C LEU A 76 -5.57 -15.12 -15.75
N LEU A 77 -4.65 -15.59 -14.89
CA LEU A 77 -3.20 -15.56 -15.17
C LEU A 77 -2.73 -16.86 -15.83
N GLY A 78 -3.27 -18.01 -15.43
CA GLY A 78 -2.89 -19.31 -15.95
C GLY A 78 -3.19 -19.53 -17.44
N ASP A 79 -4.17 -18.82 -17.98
CA ASP A 79 -4.57 -18.91 -19.38
C ASP A 79 -3.79 -17.97 -20.31
N LEU A 80 -2.96 -17.07 -19.76
CA LEU A 80 -2.13 -16.16 -20.54
C LEU A 80 -0.99 -16.92 -21.23
N GLN A 81 -0.67 -16.51 -22.46
CA GLN A 81 0.40 -17.07 -23.25
C GLN A 81 1.39 -15.99 -23.69
N LEU A 82 2.65 -16.38 -23.81
CA LEU A 82 3.69 -15.58 -24.47
C LEU A 82 3.51 -15.61 -26.00
N PRO A 83 4.18 -14.72 -26.74
CA PRO A 83 4.09 -14.68 -28.22
C PRO A 83 4.46 -15.99 -28.94
N ASN A 84 5.25 -16.84 -28.29
CA ASN A 84 5.65 -18.15 -28.80
C ASN A 84 4.63 -19.27 -28.50
N GLY A 85 3.50 -18.96 -27.83
CA GLY A 85 2.44 -19.89 -27.47
C GLY A 85 2.67 -20.65 -26.16
N GLU A 86 3.80 -20.47 -25.49
CA GLU A 86 4.05 -21.04 -24.17
C GLU A 86 3.24 -20.30 -23.09
N PRO A 87 2.88 -20.96 -21.97
CA PRO A 87 2.25 -20.28 -20.83
C PRO A 87 3.07 -19.08 -20.37
N ALA A 88 2.39 -17.96 -20.08
CA ALA A 88 3.03 -16.75 -19.60
C ALA A 88 3.64 -16.94 -18.22
N PHE A 89 2.99 -17.70 -17.35
CA PHE A 89 3.45 -17.94 -15.98
C PHE A 89 3.55 -19.44 -15.72
N ASN A 90 4.62 -19.85 -15.06
CA ASN A 90 4.78 -21.21 -14.57
C ASN A 90 4.01 -21.43 -13.25
N GLN A 91 3.95 -22.67 -12.78
CA GLN A 91 3.19 -23.03 -11.57
C GLN A 91 3.70 -22.34 -10.29
N ARG A 92 5.00 -22.04 -10.19
CA ARG A 92 5.59 -21.32 -9.05
C ARG A 92 5.10 -19.88 -9.03
N GLU A 93 5.12 -19.21 -10.18
CA GLU A 93 4.64 -17.83 -10.35
C GLU A 93 3.14 -17.71 -10.07
N LEU A 94 2.33 -18.63 -10.60
CA LEU A 94 0.89 -18.67 -10.33
C LEU A 94 0.60 -18.89 -8.84
N ARG A 95 1.35 -19.78 -8.18
CA ARG A 95 1.21 -19.98 -6.74
C ARG A 95 1.54 -18.73 -5.95
N HIS A 96 2.63 -18.04 -6.29
CA HIS A 96 3.00 -16.79 -5.63
C HIS A 96 1.93 -15.71 -5.84
N MET A 97 1.43 -15.54 -7.07
CA MET A 97 0.37 -14.58 -7.35
C MET A 97 -0.92 -14.87 -6.57
N PHE A 98 -1.28 -16.14 -6.39
CA PHE A 98 -2.37 -16.54 -5.51
C PHE A 98 -2.14 -16.09 -4.07
N ASP A 99 -0.96 -16.39 -3.52
CA ASP A 99 -0.63 -15.97 -2.15
C ASP A 99 -0.64 -14.43 -2.01
N VAL A 100 -0.15 -13.69 -3.02
CA VAL A 100 -0.21 -12.22 -3.09
C VAL A 100 -1.65 -11.71 -3.10
N GLN A 101 -2.56 -12.32 -3.88
CA GLN A 101 -3.97 -11.91 -3.92
C GLN A 101 -4.65 -12.08 -2.56
N VAL A 102 -4.33 -13.16 -1.84
CA VAL A 102 -4.86 -13.40 -0.49
C VAL A 102 -4.39 -12.29 0.47
N VAL A 103 -3.09 -11.98 0.50
CA VAL A 103 -2.53 -10.91 1.33
C VAL A 103 -3.11 -9.56 0.96
N TYR A 104 -3.17 -9.25 -0.34
CA TYR A 104 -3.76 -8.02 -0.85
C TYR A 104 -5.24 -7.88 -0.44
N GLY A 105 -6.01 -8.97 -0.51
CA GLY A 105 -7.40 -9.00 -0.05
C GLY A 105 -7.55 -8.77 1.46
N TYR A 106 -6.60 -9.22 2.29
CA TYR A 106 -6.59 -8.89 3.72
C TYR A 106 -6.24 -7.42 3.96
N LEU A 107 -5.28 -6.85 3.23
CA LEU A 107 -4.95 -5.44 3.29
C LEU A 107 -6.15 -4.57 2.93
N MET A 108 -6.83 -4.85 1.81
CA MET A 108 -8.02 -4.09 1.38
C MET A 108 -9.13 -4.13 2.43
N ARG A 109 -9.37 -5.29 3.06
CA ARG A 109 -10.33 -5.42 4.18
C ARG A 109 -9.91 -4.60 5.40
N ALA A 110 -8.63 -4.63 5.78
CA ALA A 110 -8.10 -3.81 6.86
C ALA A 110 -8.26 -2.32 6.58
N CYS A 111 -8.06 -1.89 5.32
CA CYS A 111 -8.28 -0.51 4.88
C CYS A 111 -9.75 -0.09 5.05
N ILE A 112 -10.71 -0.92 4.65
CA ILE A 112 -12.14 -0.65 4.84
C ILE A 112 -12.47 -0.52 6.33
N VAL A 113 -11.97 -1.44 7.18
CA VAL A 113 -12.18 -1.37 8.64
C VAL A 113 -11.57 -0.10 9.23
N ALA A 114 -10.36 0.26 8.81
CA ALA A 114 -9.70 1.50 9.24
C ALA A 114 -10.48 2.75 8.80
N ALA A 115 -10.97 2.78 7.56
CA ALA A 115 -11.80 3.87 7.03
C ALA A 115 -13.11 4.02 7.83
N LEU A 116 -13.79 2.92 8.14
CA LEU A 116 -15.00 2.92 8.96
C LEU A 116 -14.72 3.36 10.40
N ALA A 117 -13.60 2.92 10.99
CA ALA A 117 -13.16 3.36 12.31
C ALA A 117 -12.84 4.86 12.34
N LEU A 118 -12.19 5.38 11.29
CA LEU A 118 -11.91 6.80 11.12
C LEU A 118 -13.21 7.60 11.01
N ALA A 119 -14.08 7.24 10.07
CA ALA A 119 -15.34 7.95 9.83
C ALA A 119 -16.26 7.92 11.06
N GLY A 120 -16.49 6.73 11.63
CA GLY A 120 -17.35 6.55 12.82
C GLY A 120 -16.77 7.20 14.06
N GLY A 121 -15.46 7.09 14.28
CA GLY A 121 -14.78 7.70 15.43
C GLY A 121 -14.77 9.23 15.35
N ILE A 122 -14.51 9.79 14.16
CA ILE A 122 -14.59 11.24 13.91
C ILE A 122 -16.01 11.71 14.16
N ALA A 123 -17.02 11.10 13.52
CA ALA A 123 -18.42 11.47 13.70
C ALA A 123 -18.84 11.45 15.17
N THR A 124 -18.47 10.40 15.90
CA THR A 124 -18.78 10.27 17.34
C THR A 124 -18.14 11.38 18.18
N LEU A 125 -16.87 11.71 17.93
CA LEU A 125 -16.18 12.74 18.70
C LEU A 125 -16.68 14.16 18.39
N LEU A 126 -17.26 14.39 17.21
CA LEU A 126 -17.82 15.68 16.80
C LEU A 126 -19.19 15.99 17.39
N VAL A 127 -19.91 15.00 17.93
CA VAL A 127 -21.24 15.21 18.55
C VAL A 127 -21.19 16.16 19.76
N SER A 128 -20.07 16.24 20.48
CA SER A 128 -19.95 17.08 21.67
C SER A 128 -18.77 18.05 21.57
N ASP A 129 -19.00 19.31 21.92
CA ASP A 129 -17.95 20.32 22.05
C ASP A 129 -16.86 19.93 23.06
N ARG A 130 -17.19 19.09 24.04
CA ARG A 130 -16.22 18.59 25.03
C ARG A 130 -15.23 17.58 24.44
N THR A 131 -15.60 16.90 23.33
CA THR A 131 -14.79 15.85 22.69
C THR A 131 -14.23 16.25 21.33
N ARG A 132 -14.82 17.25 20.65
CA ARG A 132 -14.45 17.62 19.28
C ARG A 132 -12.97 17.96 19.07
N TRP A 133 -12.31 18.53 20.08
CA TRP A 133 -10.87 18.85 20.03
C TRP A 133 -9.98 17.60 19.88
N ARG A 134 -10.49 16.42 20.24
CA ARG A 134 -9.76 15.15 20.14
C ARG A 134 -9.57 14.70 18.70
N VAL A 135 -10.43 15.14 17.77
CA VAL A 135 -10.31 14.80 16.34
C VAL A 135 -9.00 15.35 15.76
N PRO A 136 -8.75 16.68 15.73
CA PRO A 136 -7.49 17.17 15.20
C PRO A 136 -6.27 16.72 16.02
N ALA A 137 -6.43 16.49 17.33
CA ALA A 137 -5.36 15.92 18.14
C ALA A 137 -5.03 14.46 17.77
N ALA A 138 -6.04 13.64 17.42
CA ALA A 138 -5.82 12.29 16.90
C ALA A 138 -5.16 12.32 15.52
N LEU A 139 -5.64 13.18 14.61
CA LEU A 139 -5.09 13.31 13.27
C LEU A 139 -3.61 13.70 13.30
N LEU A 140 -3.22 14.71 14.11
CA LEU A 140 -1.81 15.07 14.28
C LEU A 140 -0.95 13.92 14.81
N ARG A 141 -1.45 13.20 15.82
CA ARG A 141 -0.72 12.07 16.41
C ARG A 141 -0.65 10.88 15.46
N GLY A 142 -1.71 10.63 14.69
CA GLY A 142 -1.76 9.62 13.65
C GLY A 142 -0.76 9.95 12.55
N SER A 143 -0.73 11.19 12.05
CA SER A 143 0.25 11.64 11.05
C SER A 143 1.69 11.51 11.58
N ALA A 144 1.95 11.88 12.84
CA ALA A 144 3.26 11.69 13.46
C ALA A 144 3.63 10.20 13.58
N LEU A 145 2.67 9.33 13.92
CA LEU A 145 2.88 7.88 13.95
C LEU A 145 3.18 7.33 12.55
N THR A 146 2.42 7.74 11.52
CA THR A 146 2.66 7.36 10.12
C THR A 146 4.07 7.75 9.70
N LEU A 147 4.50 8.98 9.94
CA LEU A 147 5.85 9.45 9.61
C LEU A 147 6.95 8.73 10.42
N GLY A 148 6.68 8.40 11.68
CA GLY A 148 7.60 7.62 12.52
C GLY A 148 7.79 6.20 12.00
N LEU A 149 6.70 5.52 11.64
CA LEU A 149 6.73 4.18 11.03
C LEU A 149 7.43 4.22 9.67
N LEU A 150 7.10 5.22 8.85
CA LEU A 150 7.75 5.43 7.55
C LEU A 150 9.25 5.63 7.70
N GLY A 151 9.69 6.46 8.64
CA GLY A 151 11.10 6.69 8.93
C GLY A 151 11.83 5.41 9.38
N ALA A 152 11.19 4.61 10.25
CA ALA A 152 11.76 3.36 10.71
C ALA A 152 11.90 2.32 9.58
N VAL A 153 10.83 2.11 8.80
CA VAL A 153 10.83 1.16 7.67
C VAL A 153 11.77 1.65 6.57
N GLY A 154 11.75 2.93 6.23
CA GLY A 154 12.64 3.52 5.22
C GLY A 154 14.11 3.43 5.61
N ALA A 155 14.46 3.65 6.88
CA ALA A 155 15.82 3.47 7.37
C ALA A 155 16.28 2.01 7.25
N TYR A 156 15.40 1.05 7.56
CA TYR A 156 15.69 -0.37 7.42
C TYR A 156 15.94 -0.77 5.95
N MET A 157 15.10 -0.29 5.03
CA MET A 157 15.28 -0.47 3.58
C MET A 157 16.60 0.12 3.07
N ALA A 158 16.98 1.32 3.56
CA ALA A 158 18.20 2.01 3.16
C ALA A 158 19.48 1.30 3.66
N LEU A 159 19.42 0.69 4.85
CA LEU A 159 20.55 -0.08 5.40
C LEU A 159 20.77 -1.41 4.67
N SER A 160 19.69 -2.11 4.31
CA SER A 160 19.78 -3.38 3.58
C SER A 160 18.50 -3.70 2.82
N TRP A 161 18.44 -3.29 1.55
CA TRP A 161 17.31 -3.62 0.67
C TRP A 161 17.08 -5.13 0.55
N ARG A 162 18.14 -5.92 0.40
CA ARG A 162 18.04 -7.38 0.23
C ARG A 162 17.43 -8.06 1.43
N GLU A 163 17.85 -7.67 2.62
CA GLU A 163 17.35 -8.28 3.85
C GLU A 163 15.92 -7.80 4.15
N PHE A 164 15.61 -6.51 3.94
CA PHE A 164 14.23 -6.02 3.96
C PHE A 164 13.31 -6.82 3.03
N PHE A 165 13.70 -6.99 1.76
CA PHE A 165 12.93 -7.74 0.77
C PHE A 165 12.69 -9.18 1.24
N THR A 166 13.73 -9.86 1.72
CA THR A 166 13.65 -11.24 2.21
C THR A 166 12.73 -11.35 3.44
N THR A 167 12.87 -10.44 4.40
CA THR A 167 12.08 -10.44 5.63
C THR A 167 10.61 -10.10 5.34
N PHE A 168 10.33 -9.14 4.46
CA PHE A 168 8.99 -8.86 3.97
C PHE A 168 8.34 -10.14 3.42
N HIS A 169 9.01 -10.84 2.50
CA HIS A 169 8.45 -12.04 1.90
C HIS A 169 8.21 -13.16 2.92
N ARG A 170 9.11 -13.36 3.88
CA ARG A 170 8.95 -14.36 4.94
C ARG A 170 7.82 -14.05 5.93
N ILE A 171 7.44 -12.79 6.11
CA ILE A 171 6.31 -12.40 6.96
C ILE A 171 4.98 -12.75 6.28
N PHE A 172 4.89 -12.59 4.96
CA PHE A 172 3.63 -12.71 4.23
C PHE A 172 3.45 -14.02 3.46
N PHE A 173 4.53 -14.73 3.13
CA PHE A 173 4.51 -15.91 2.28
C PHE A 173 5.24 -17.08 2.94
N GLU A 174 4.59 -18.23 2.94
CA GLU A 174 5.20 -19.49 3.38
C GLU A 174 5.98 -20.14 2.23
N GLY A 175 7.10 -20.79 2.57
CA GLY A 175 7.93 -21.49 1.60
C GLY A 175 8.73 -20.56 0.68
N GLU A 176 8.95 -21.01 -0.55
CA GLU A 176 9.93 -20.45 -1.50
C GLU A 176 9.31 -20.04 -2.85
N THR A 177 7.98 -19.92 -2.92
CA THR A 177 7.26 -19.60 -4.17
C THR A 177 7.60 -18.22 -4.73
N TRP A 178 8.10 -17.32 -3.88
CA TRP A 178 8.56 -15.97 -4.23
C TRP A 178 10.04 -15.91 -4.69
N LEU A 179 10.75 -17.05 -4.70
CA LEU A 179 12.12 -17.15 -5.23
C LEU A 179 12.07 -17.56 -6.70
N PHE A 180 12.24 -16.57 -7.57
CA PHE A 180 12.12 -16.72 -9.02
C PHE A 180 13.46 -16.94 -9.71
N ASP A 181 13.44 -17.72 -10.78
CA ASP A 181 14.53 -17.80 -11.73
C ASP A 181 14.56 -16.54 -12.59
N HIS A 182 15.73 -16.08 -13.03
CA HIS A 182 15.86 -14.84 -13.82
C HIS A 182 15.00 -14.81 -15.09
N SER A 183 14.68 -15.98 -15.65
CA SER A 183 13.83 -16.16 -16.82
C SER A 183 12.32 -16.13 -16.54
N ASP A 184 11.90 -16.22 -15.27
CA ASP A 184 10.49 -16.22 -14.88
C ASP A 184 9.83 -14.90 -15.29
N THR A 185 8.67 -14.99 -15.92
CA THR A 185 7.97 -13.86 -16.54
C THR A 185 7.63 -12.78 -15.52
N LEU A 186 7.20 -13.14 -14.31
CA LEU A 186 6.72 -12.22 -13.28
C LEU A 186 7.79 -11.19 -12.88
N ILE A 187 9.03 -11.60 -12.65
CA ILE A 187 10.12 -10.67 -12.33
C ILE A 187 10.63 -9.90 -13.56
N ARG A 188 10.35 -10.41 -14.76
CA ARG A 188 10.56 -9.68 -16.02
C ARG A 188 9.48 -8.63 -16.21
N LEU A 189 8.25 -8.84 -15.72
CA LEU A 189 7.20 -7.80 -15.71
C LEU A 189 7.42 -6.75 -14.62
N PHE A 190 7.86 -7.19 -13.44
CA PHE A 190 8.04 -6.33 -12.27
C PHE A 190 9.50 -6.39 -11.78
N PRO A 191 10.47 -5.87 -12.56
CA PRO A 191 11.88 -5.87 -12.17
C PRO A 191 12.09 -5.05 -10.89
N MET A 192 13.24 -5.20 -10.24
CA MET A 192 13.54 -4.49 -8.99
C MET A 192 13.28 -2.97 -9.08
N ARG A 193 13.57 -2.36 -10.23
CA ARG A 193 13.28 -0.93 -10.47
C ARG A 193 11.80 -0.58 -10.30
N PHE A 194 10.89 -1.40 -10.83
CA PHE A 194 9.44 -1.23 -10.66
C PHE A 194 9.06 -1.16 -9.18
N TRP A 195 9.55 -2.09 -8.37
CA TRP A 195 9.24 -2.14 -6.94
C TRP A 195 9.87 -1.01 -6.14
N MET A 196 11.06 -0.54 -6.53
CA MET A 196 11.68 0.66 -5.94
C MET A 196 10.83 1.90 -6.23
N ASP A 197 10.35 2.05 -7.47
CA ASP A 197 9.56 3.21 -7.86
C ASP A 197 8.14 3.18 -7.25
N VAL A 198 7.55 1.99 -7.06
CA VAL A 198 6.33 1.81 -6.24
C VAL A 198 6.57 2.27 -4.81
N ALA A 199 7.67 1.82 -4.19
CA ALA A 199 8.00 2.21 -2.81
C ALA A 199 8.19 3.72 -2.68
N ILE A 200 8.90 4.35 -3.63
CA ILE A 200 9.10 5.81 -3.67
C ILE A 200 7.76 6.54 -3.80
N ALA A 201 6.87 6.07 -4.67
CA ALA A 201 5.56 6.68 -4.86
C ALA A 201 4.72 6.64 -3.57
N ILE A 202 4.64 5.47 -2.91
CA ILE A 202 3.93 5.30 -1.63
C ILE A 202 4.55 6.20 -0.55
N VAL A 203 5.88 6.23 -0.42
CA VAL A 203 6.58 7.10 0.54
C VAL A 203 6.24 8.57 0.28
N GLY A 204 6.27 9.01 -0.99
CA GLY A 204 5.94 10.38 -1.38
C GLY A 204 4.51 10.77 -1.03
N LEU A 205 3.54 9.90 -1.33
CA LEU A 205 2.12 10.10 -1.00
C LEU A 205 1.93 10.21 0.52
N LEU A 206 2.43 9.26 1.30
CA LEU A 206 2.35 9.29 2.76
C LEU A 206 2.91 10.57 3.38
N ILE A 207 4.03 11.10 2.86
CA ILE A 207 4.61 12.36 3.32
C ILE A 207 3.66 13.53 3.04
N VAL A 208 3.16 13.63 1.80
CA VAL A 208 2.25 14.70 1.38
C VAL A 208 0.96 14.66 2.21
N GLU A 209 0.34 13.49 2.34
CA GLU A 209 -0.88 13.29 3.11
C GLU A 209 -0.67 13.63 4.60
N ALA A 210 0.43 13.17 5.21
CA ALA A 210 0.74 13.48 6.60
C ALA A 210 0.92 14.99 6.83
N ILE A 211 1.56 15.70 5.90
CA ILE A 211 1.72 17.16 5.96
C ILE A 211 0.37 17.86 5.84
N VAL A 212 -0.46 17.46 4.86
CA VAL A 212 -1.79 18.05 4.63
C VAL A 212 -2.69 17.85 5.84
N ILE A 213 -2.80 16.61 6.33
CA ILE A 213 -3.62 16.26 7.50
C ILE A 213 -3.14 17.02 8.73
N SER A 214 -1.83 17.07 8.97
CA SER A 214 -1.25 17.80 10.10
C SER A 214 -1.55 19.30 10.02
N SER A 215 -1.42 19.90 8.83
CA SER A 215 -1.68 21.32 8.60
C SER A 215 -3.14 21.68 8.86
N VAL A 216 -4.06 20.87 8.34
CA VAL A 216 -5.51 21.04 8.56
C VAL A 216 -5.87 20.87 10.04
N ALA A 217 -5.36 19.81 10.68
CA ALA A 217 -5.62 19.54 12.08
C ALA A 217 -5.06 20.63 13.01
N TRP A 218 -3.88 21.16 12.71
CA TRP A 218 -3.28 22.26 13.45
C TRP A 218 -4.06 23.57 13.29
N ALA A 219 -4.47 23.90 12.07
CA ALA A 219 -5.30 25.08 11.80
C ALA A 219 -6.64 24.98 12.56
N TRP A 220 -7.23 23.80 12.63
CA TRP A 220 -8.43 23.54 13.42
C TRP A 220 -8.22 23.79 14.92
N ILE A 221 -7.12 23.28 15.50
CA ILE A 221 -6.79 23.53 16.91
C ILE A 221 -6.64 25.02 17.19
N ARG A 222 -5.93 25.76 16.33
CA ARG A 222 -5.78 27.22 16.46
C ARG A 222 -7.11 27.96 16.44
N ARG A 223 -8.02 27.61 15.52
CA ARG A 223 -9.35 28.22 15.45
C ARG A 223 -10.18 27.95 16.72
N GLN A 224 -10.08 26.75 17.30
CA GLN A 224 -10.77 26.43 18.56
C GLN A 224 -10.19 27.19 19.76
N ALA A 225 -8.90 27.53 19.73
CA ALA A 225 -8.27 28.34 20.78
C ALA A 225 -8.62 29.83 20.65
N ALA A 226 -8.75 30.35 19.43
CA ALA A 226 -9.10 31.75 19.17
C ALA A 226 -10.59 32.07 19.35
N GLY A 227 -11.47 31.07 19.28
CA GLY A 227 -12.92 31.21 19.50
C GLY A 227 -13.36 30.96 20.95
N LYS A 228 -12.43 30.83 21.90
CA LYS A 228 -12.66 30.81 23.35
C LYS A 228 -12.22 32.14 23.93
#